data_AF-A0A9W9NDD6-F1
#
_entry.id   AF-A0A9W9NDD6-F1
#
_cell.length_a   1.000
_cell.length_b   1.000
_cell.length_c   1.000
_cell.angle_alpha   90.00
_cell.angle_beta   90.00
_cell.angle_gamma   90.00
#
_symmetry.space_group_name_H-M   'P 1'
#
loop_
_entity.id
_entity.type
_entity.pdbx_description
1 polymer ?
#
loop_
_entity_poly.entity_id
_entity_poly.type
_entity_poly.pdbx_seq_one_letter_code
_entity_poly.pdbx_strand_id
1 'polypeptide(L)'
;MNGPAFPPGAVYRELYSRTLIRAFEEHGSSDGKFDSGQIYHYFERFFEQRQAGNPASIIRRASANAFLVRFGGLRSTSTCFSCLCRPPEYALPCGHAICGTCVIIFGAKASRGEYHFDVNECPLCGETCQMTVRQLPPTKRPVLLSLDGGGIRGIIQLGLIWSLDQR
;
A
#
# COMPACT_ATOMS: atom_id res chain seq x y z
N MET A 1 6.16 -35.24 2.63
CA MET A 1 5.47 -33.95 2.44
C MET A 1 5.54 -33.24 3.78
N ASN A 2 6.46 -32.29 3.93
CA ASN A 2 6.65 -31.58 5.19
C ASN A 2 5.54 -30.54 5.30
N GLY A 3 4.70 -30.65 6.34
CA GLY A 3 3.68 -29.65 6.62
C GLY A 3 4.28 -28.26 6.86
N PRO A 4 3.46 -27.20 6.86
CA PRO A 4 3.95 -25.85 7.15
C PRO A 4 4.70 -25.85 8.48
N ALA A 5 5.89 -25.24 8.51
CA ALA A 5 6.72 -25.13 9.71
C ALA A 5 6.01 -24.44 10.89
N PHE A 6 4.90 -23.74 10.62
CA PHE A 6 4.02 -23.14 11.62
C PHE A 6 2.54 -23.30 11.22
N PRO A 7 1.67 -23.86 12.09
CA PRO A 7 0.25 -23.97 11.80
C PRO A 7 -0.42 -22.58 11.79
N PRO A 8 -1.15 -22.21 10.72
CA PRO A 8 -1.69 -20.85 10.55
C PRO A 8 -2.66 -20.44 11.66
N GLY A 9 -3.44 -21.38 12.18
CA GLY A 9 -4.33 -21.20 13.33
C GLY A 9 -3.60 -20.75 14.60
N ALA A 10 -2.44 -21.33 14.89
CA ALA A 10 -1.65 -20.92 16.05
C ALA A 10 -1.06 -19.53 15.83
N VAL A 11 -0.50 -19.27 14.65
CA VAL A 11 0.08 -17.95 14.32
C VAL A 11 -0.96 -16.84 14.44
N TYR A 12 -2.16 -17.02 13.87
CA TYR A 12 -3.22 -16.04 13.96
C TYR A 12 -3.64 -15.77 15.41
N ARG A 13 -3.86 -16.84 16.18
CA ARG A 13 -4.28 -16.75 17.58
C ARG A 13 -3.26 -16.03 18.42
N GLU A 14 -1.99 -16.43 18.35
CA GLU A 14 -0.94 -15.92 19.22
C GLU A 14 -0.48 -14.50 18.83
N LEU A 15 -0.46 -14.16 17.54
CA LEU A 15 0.13 -12.89 17.10
C LEU A 15 -0.89 -11.82 16.69
N TYR A 16 -2.06 -12.21 16.18
CA TYR A 16 -2.99 -11.27 15.53
C TYR A 16 -4.31 -11.10 16.28
N SER A 17 -4.88 -12.19 16.82
CA SER A 17 -6.25 -12.19 17.35
C SER A 17 -6.48 -11.11 18.42
N ARG A 18 -5.60 -11.05 19.42
CA ARG A 18 -5.71 -10.14 20.57
C ARG A 18 -5.58 -8.68 20.15
N THR A 19 -4.63 -8.39 19.26
CA THR A 19 -4.40 -7.03 18.73
C THR A 19 -5.58 -6.55 17.90
N LEU A 20 -6.19 -7.44 17.08
CA LEU A 20 -7.34 -7.10 16.26
C LEU A 20 -8.60 -6.86 17.08
N ILE A 21 -8.86 -7.70 18.09
CA ILE A 21 -9.98 -7.51 19.02
C ILE A 21 -9.85 -6.15 19.69
N ARG A 22 -8.68 -5.86 20.26
CA ARG A 22 -8.42 -4.59 20.92
C ARG A 22 -8.58 -3.39 19.99
N ALA A 23 -8.02 -3.46 18.78
CA ALA A 23 -8.15 -2.39 17.79
C ALA A 23 -9.63 -2.15 17.40
N PHE A 24 -10.44 -3.21 17.36
CA PHE A 24 -11.86 -3.07 17.11
C PHE A 24 -12.63 -2.50 18.31
N GLU A 25 -12.26 -2.87 19.53
CA GLU A 25 -12.85 -2.26 20.73
C GLU A 25 -12.55 -0.76 20.82
N GLU A 26 -11.34 -0.35 20.42
CA GLU A 26 -10.89 1.04 20.46
C GLU A 26 -11.39 1.90 19.28
N HIS A 27 -11.55 1.31 18.10
CA HIS A 27 -11.82 2.05 16.84
C HIS A 27 -12.98 1.52 16.01
N GLY A 28 -13.62 0.44 16.42
CA GLY A 28 -14.78 -0.14 15.74
C GLY A 28 -15.99 0.78 15.85
N SER A 29 -16.82 0.77 14.81
CA SER A 29 -18.10 1.46 14.84
C SER A 29 -19.06 0.70 15.76
N SER A 30 -19.86 1.41 16.56
CA SER A 30 -20.84 0.81 17.49
C SER A 30 -21.86 -0.10 16.81
N ASP A 31 -22.09 0.10 15.51
CA ASP A 31 -23.03 -0.69 14.70
C ASP A 31 -22.39 -1.91 14.00
N GLY A 32 -21.06 -2.05 14.06
CA GLY A 32 -20.34 -3.16 13.44
C GLY A 32 -20.14 -4.31 14.42
N LYS A 33 -20.39 -5.56 14.00
CA LYS A 33 -19.89 -6.74 14.71
C LYS A 33 -18.50 -7.09 14.17
N PHE A 34 -17.52 -7.15 15.05
CA PHE A 34 -16.21 -7.73 14.71
C PHE A 34 -16.35 -9.23 14.55
N ASP A 35 -16.16 -9.70 13.32
CA ASP A 35 -16.10 -11.13 13.03
C ASP A 35 -14.64 -11.57 12.92
N SER A 36 -14.09 -11.96 14.07
CA SER A 36 -12.72 -12.50 14.16
C SER A 36 -12.55 -13.79 13.36
N GLY A 37 -13.64 -14.54 13.14
CA GLY A 37 -13.68 -15.76 12.34
C GLY A 37 -13.51 -15.47 10.85
N GLN A 38 -14.15 -14.42 10.34
CA GLN A 38 -13.97 -13.99 8.95
C GLN A 38 -12.53 -13.54 8.67
N ILE A 39 -11.93 -12.78 9.58
CA ILE A 39 -10.53 -12.36 9.42
C ILE A 39 -9.60 -13.58 9.48
N TYR A 40 -9.86 -14.53 10.37
CA TYR A 40 -9.11 -15.78 10.42
C TYR A 40 -9.21 -16.55 9.10
N HIS A 41 -10.40 -16.66 8.53
CA HIS A 41 -10.62 -17.33 7.24
C HIS A 41 -9.83 -16.65 6.10
N TYR A 42 -9.79 -15.31 6.04
CA TYR A 42 -8.94 -14.61 5.08
C TYR A 42 -7.45 -14.86 5.32
N PHE A 43 -7.01 -14.87 6.58
CA PHE A 43 -5.63 -15.17 6.95
C PHE A 43 -5.21 -16.56 6.47
N GLU A 44 -6.02 -17.58 6.76
CA GLU A 44 -5.78 -18.96 6.35
C GLU A 44 -5.74 -19.08 4.82
N ARG A 45 -6.72 -18.51 4.14
CA ARG A 45 -6.77 -18.48 2.67
C ARG A 45 -5.53 -17.84 2.03
N PHE A 46 -5.06 -16.72 2.59
CA PHE A 46 -3.85 -16.06 2.07
C PHE A 46 -2.58 -16.86 2.40
N PHE A 47 -2.54 -17.53 3.55
CA PHE A 47 -1.45 -18.42 3.92
C PHE A 47 -1.35 -19.60 2.96
N GLU A 48 -2.46 -20.24 2.61
CA GLU A 48 -2.51 -21.30 1.60
C GLU A 48 -2.03 -20.83 0.23
N GLN A 49 -2.51 -19.68 -0.24
CA GLN A 49 -2.06 -19.11 -1.52
C GLN A 49 -0.55 -18.84 -1.51
N ARG A 50 0.00 -18.36 -0.40
CA ARG A 50 1.44 -18.15 -0.23
C ARG A 50 2.22 -19.45 -0.23
N GLN A 51 1.74 -20.49 0.45
CA GLN A 51 2.35 -21.83 0.42
C GLN A 51 2.33 -22.44 -0.98
N ALA A 52 1.28 -22.18 -1.76
CA ALA A 52 1.18 -22.58 -3.16
C ALA A 52 2.12 -21.78 -4.11
N GLY A 53 2.97 -20.89 -3.58
CA GLY A 53 3.97 -20.15 -4.35
C GLY A 53 3.50 -18.82 -4.94
N ASN A 54 2.23 -18.42 -4.72
CA ASN A 54 1.73 -17.16 -5.26
C ASN A 54 2.44 -15.96 -4.63
N PRO A 55 3.03 -15.03 -5.41
CA PRO A 55 3.67 -13.84 -4.86
C PRO A 55 2.71 -13.00 -4.01
N ALA A 56 3.19 -12.46 -2.89
CA ALA A 56 2.37 -11.62 -2.01
C ALA A 56 1.77 -10.40 -2.75
N SER A 57 2.47 -9.88 -3.76
CA SER A 57 1.98 -8.80 -4.64
C SER A 57 0.71 -9.19 -5.39
N ILE A 58 0.63 -10.42 -5.92
CA ILE A 58 -0.54 -10.93 -6.64
C ILE A 58 -1.73 -11.08 -5.70
N ILE A 59 -1.50 -11.69 -4.52
CA ILE A 59 -2.54 -11.88 -3.50
C ILE A 59 -3.09 -10.52 -3.04
N ARG A 60 -2.21 -9.54 -2.77
CA ARG A 60 -2.61 -8.18 -2.39
C ARG A 60 -3.38 -7.48 -3.50
N ARG A 61 -2.92 -7.56 -4.75
CA ARG A 61 -3.62 -6.95 -5.90
C ARG A 61 -5.03 -7.50 -6.04
N ALA A 62 -5.19 -8.81 -6.02
CA ALA A 62 -6.51 -9.45 -6.12
C ALA A 62 -7.43 -9.04 -4.96
N SER A 63 -6.89 -9.00 -3.74
CA SER A 63 -7.66 -8.63 -2.54
C SER A 63 -8.04 -7.15 -2.54
N ALA A 64 -7.11 -6.27 -2.89
CA ALA A 64 -7.33 -4.84 -2.97
C ALA A 64 -8.36 -4.50 -4.06
N ASN A 65 -8.28 -5.13 -5.23
CA ASN A 65 -9.25 -4.97 -6.30
C ASN A 65 -10.66 -5.36 -5.85
N ALA A 66 -10.82 -6.58 -5.33
CA ALA A 66 -12.13 -7.06 -4.86
C ALA A 66 -12.71 -6.18 -3.74
N PHE A 67 -11.86 -5.67 -2.84
CA PHE A 67 -12.30 -4.81 -1.74
C PHE A 67 -12.64 -3.40 -2.25
N LEU A 68 -11.73 -2.72 -2.93
CA LEU A 68 -11.89 -1.30 -3.27
C LEU A 68 -12.96 -1.05 -4.33
N VAL A 69 -13.18 -2.00 -5.24
CA VAL A 69 -14.33 -1.96 -6.16
C VAL A 69 -15.64 -1.98 -5.36
N ARG A 70 -15.71 -2.76 -4.27
CA ARG A 70 -16.89 -2.84 -3.40
C ARG A 70 -17.09 -1.61 -2.52
N PHE A 71 -16.02 -0.91 -2.14
CA PHE A 71 -16.08 0.25 -1.23
C PHE A 71 -15.98 1.61 -1.94
N GLY A 72 -16.39 1.69 -3.22
CA GLY A 72 -16.56 2.96 -3.91
C GLY A 72 -15.26 3.71 -4.24
N GLY A 73 -14.13 3.00 -4.38
CA GLY A 73 -12.86 3.60 -4.79
C GLY A 73 -12.19 4.46 -3.71
N LEU A 74 -12.04 3.90 -2.51
CA LEU A 74 -11.36 4.57 -1.38
C LEU A 74 -9.99 5.13 -1.80
N ARG A 75 -9.73 6.37 -1.39
CA ARG A 75 -8.47 7.08 -1.65
C ARG A 75 -7.82 7.43 -0.33
N SER A 76 -6.49 7.36 -0.29
CA SER A 76 -5.72 7.82 0.85
C SER A 76 -4.50 8.58 0.37
N THR A 77 -4.17 9.65 1.10
CA THR A 77 -2.95 10.45 0.94
C THR A 77 -1.89 10.10 1.99
N SER A 78 -2.24 9.32 3.02
CA SER A 78 -1.37 8.96 4.13
C SER A 78 -0.86 7.53 4.05
N THR A 79 -1.56 6.63 3.36
CA THR A 79 -1.19 5.22 3.25
C THR A 79 -1.55 4.66 1.88
N CYS A 80 -0.56 4.06 1.22
CA CYS A 80 -0.75 3.33 -0.02
C CYS A 80 -1.59 2.08 0.24
N PHE A 81 -2.84 2.06 -0.23
CA PHE A 81 -3.74 0.92 -0.05
C PHE A 81 -3.31 -0.36 -0.79
N SER A 82 -2.30 -0.27 -1.66
CA SER A 82 -1.77 -1.46 -2.36
C SER A 82 -0.86 -2.30 -1.46
N CYS A 83 -0.13 -1.65 -0.54
CA CYS A 83 0.72 -2.37 0.42
C CYS A 83 0.32 -2.20 1.89
N LEU A 84 -0.46 -1.16 2.23
CA LEU A 84 -0.83 -0.78 3.59
C LEU A 84 0.37 -0.48 4.51
N CYS A 85 1.54 -0.15 3.94
CA CYS A 85 2.78 0.03 4.71
C CYS A 85 3.46 1.39 4.56
N ARG A 86 3.27 2.08 3.44
CA ARG A 86 4.04 3.28 3.09
C ARG A 86 3.11 4.41 2.65
N PRO A 87 3.48 5.68 2.84
CA PRO A 87 2.73 6.79 2.26
C PRO A 87 2.77 6.69 0.72
N PRO A 88 1.67 7.05 0.04
CA PRO A 88 1.65 7.09 -1.41
C PRO A 88 2.41 8.32 -1.93
N GLU A 89 3.01 8.18 -3.10
CA GLU A 89 3.85 9.21 -3.75
C GLU A 89 3.33 9.55 -5.15
N TYR A 90 2.65 8.61 -5.81
CA TYR A 90 2.24 8.71 -7.21
C TYR A 90 0.74 8.54 -7.33
N ALA A 91 0.04 9.59 -7.76
CA ALA A 91 -1.38 9.53 -8.11
C ALA A 91 -1.54 8.99 -9.54
N LEU A 92 -2.44 8.02 -9.70
CA LEU A 92 -2.83 7.41 -10.96
C LEU A 92 -3.99 8.20 -11.59
N PRO A 93 -4.23 8.10 -12.92
CA PRO A 93 -5.33 8.79 -13.60
C PRO A 93 -6.73 8.46 -13.04
N CYS A 94 -6.93 7.25 -12.52
CA CYS A 94 -8.16 6.83 -11.83
C CYS A 94 -8.38 7.53 -10.46
N GLY A 95 -7.41 8.31 -9.99
CA GLY A 95 -7.44 9.03 -8.71
C GLY A 95 -6.93 8.25 -7.51
N HIS A 96 -6.58 6.97 -7.66
CA HIS A 96 -5.87 6.21 -6.62
C HIS A 96 -4.40 6.63 -6.53
N ALA A 97 -3.77 6.43 -5.38
CA ALA A 97 -2.36 6.74 -5.19
C ALA A 97 -1.56 5.54 -4.64
N ILE A 98 -0.33 5.38 -5.13
CA ILE A 98 0.58 4.28 -4.76
C ILE A 98 1.96 4.80 -4.35
N CYS A 99 2.68 4.04 -3.51
CA CYS A 99 4.05 4.36 -3.09
C CYS A 99 5.10 3.92 -4.12
N GLY A 100 6.33 4.42 -4.02
CA GLY A 100 7.41 4.06 -4.95
C GLY A 100 7.69 2.55 -5.01
N THR A 101 7.66 1.84 -3.88
CA THR A 101 7.85 0.38 -3.90
C THR A 101 6.75 -0.34 -4.68
N CYS A 102 5.50 0.12 -4.59
CA CYS A 102 4.39 -0.47 -5.34
C CYS A 102 4.52 -0.19 -6.84
N VAL A 103 5.06 0.97 -7.25
CA VAL A 103 5.39 1.23 -8.66
C VAL A 103 6.36 0.18 -9.20
N ILE A 104 7.42 -0.16 -8.46
CA ILE A 104 8.39 -1.18 -8.89
C ILE A 104 7.76 -2.57 -8.95
N ILE A 105 6.92 -2.91 -7.96
CA ILE A 105 6.29 -4.23 -7.85
C ILE A 105 5.25 -4.48 -8.94
N PHE A 106 4.46 -3.45 -9.29
CA PHE A 106 3.32 -3.59 -10.20
C PHE A 106 3.56 -3.01 -11.60
N GLY A 107 4.56 -2.15 -11.78
CA GLY A 107 4.96 -1.61 -13.07
C GLY A 107 5.96 -2.50 -13.80
N ALA A 108 6.14 -2.22 -15.10
CA ALA A 108 7.18 -2.80 -15.94
C ALA A 108 8.35 -1.82 -16.08
N LYS A 109 9.58 -2.32 -16.23
CA LYS A 109 10.72 -1.43 -16.56
C LYS A 109 10.49 -0.78 -17.92
N ALA A 110 10.53 0.54 -17.97
CA ALA A 110 10.38 1.30 -19.20
C ALA A 110 11.69 1.27 -20.00
N SER A 111 11.60 1.32 -21.33
CA SER A 111 12.77 1.40 -22.22
C SER A 111 13.55 2.71 -22.09
N ARG A 112 12.95 3.73 -21.48
CA ARG A 112 13.50 5.09 -21.36
C ARG A 112 14.63 5.23 -20.32
N GLY A 113 14.89 4.22 -19.50
CA GLY A 113 16.05 4.18 -18.59
C GLY A 113 15.85 3.30 -17.36
N GLU A 114 16.94 3.00 -16.64
CA GLU A 114 16.99 2.01 -15.55
C GLU A 114 15.97 2.21 -14.42
N TYR A 115 15.66 3.46 -14.06
CA TYR A 115 14.73 3.83 -12.98
C TYR A 115 13.41 4.40 -13.50
N HIS A 116 13.03 4.05 -14.73
CA HIS A 116 11.73 4.38 -15.29
C HIS A 116 10.84 3.14 -15.28
N PHE A 117 9.60 3.30 -14.80
CA PHE A 117 8.64 2.23 -14.68
C PHE A 117 7.32 2.63 -15.31
N ASP A 118 6.84 1.82 -16.25
CA ASP A 118 5.53 1.98 -16.88
C ASP A 118 4.48 1.25 -16.05
N VAL A 119 3.51 2.00 -15.55
CA VAL A 119 2.34 1.48 -14.85
C VAL A 119 1.16 1.56 -15.82
N ASN A 120 0.74 0.39 -16.31
CA ASN A 120 -0.29 0.28 -17.34
C ASN A 120 -1.70 -0.01 -16.76
N GLU A 121 -1.76 -0.37 -15.48
CA GLU A 121 -3.00 -0.76 -14.82
C GLU A 121 -2.92 -0.37 -13.34
N CYS A 122 -4.00 0.17 -12.80
CA CYS A 122 -4.08 0.46 -11.38
C CYS A 122 -4.12 -0.84 -10.56
N PRO A 123 -3.19 -1.07 -9.62
CA PRO A 123 -3.20 -2.28 -8.80
C PRO A 123 -4.36 -2.32 -7.78
N LEU A 124 -5.16 -1.25 -7.70
CA LEU A 124 -6.28 -1.11 -6.75
C LEU A 124 -7.65 -1.28 -7.39
N CYS A 125 -7.88 -0.78 -8.60
CA CYS A 125 -9.19 -0.91 -9.28
C CYS A 125 -9.11 -1.66 -10.62
N GLY A 126 -7.91 -1.97 -11.11
CA GLY A 126 -7.73 -2.62 -12.41
C GLY A 126 -7.97 -1.71 -13.62
N GLU A 127 -8.24 -0.42 -13.39
CA GLU A 127 -8.42 0.52 -14.48
C GLU A 127 -7.11 0.70 -15.25
N THR A 128 -7.19 0.57 -16.57
CA THR A 128 -6.04 0.80 -17.46
C THR A 128 -5.59 2.25 -17.34
N CYS A 129 -4.28 2.44 -17.25
CA CYS A 129 -3.66 3.75 -17.25
C CYS A 129 -2.39 3.70 -18.10
N GLN A 130 -1.83 4.87 -18.43
CA GLN A 130 -0.53 4.94 -19.08
C GLN A 130 0.27 6.03 -18.37
N MET A 131 1.03 5.61 -17.36
CA MET A 131 1.96 6.51 -16.69
C MET A 131 3.35 5.91 -16.67
N THR A 132 4.35 6.74 -16.95
CA THR A 132 5.76 6.41 -16.72
C THR A 132 6.22 7.15 -15.47
N VAL A 133 6.61 6.40 -14.45
CA VAL A 133 7.19 6.94 -13.21
C VAL A 133 8.70 6.90 -13.32
N ARG A 134 9.34 8.06 -13.15
CA ARG A 134 10.79 8.15 -12.97
C ARG A 134 11.11 8.18 -11.48
N GLN A 135 11.70 7.10 -10.98
CA GLN A 135 12.22 7.06 -9.62
C GLN A 135 13.62 7.65 -9.55
N LEU A 136 13.95 8.26 -8.42
CA LEU A 136 15.33 8.59 -8.11
C LEU A 136 16.08 7.26 -7.89
N PRO A 137 17.30 7.12 -8.43
CA PRO A 137 18.17 6.01 -8.07
C PRO A 137 18.33 5.94 -6.55
N PRO A 138 18.42 4.74 -5.94
CA PRO A 138 18.60 4.59 -4.49
C PRO A 138 19.82 5.32 -3.93
N THR A 139 20.83 5.53 -4.78
CA THR A 139 22.08 6.24 -4.44
C THR A 139 21.97 7.76 -4.57
N LYS A 140 20.89 8.29 -5.13
CA LYS A 140 20.68 9.72 -5.34
C LYS A 140 19.74 10.29 -4.29
N ARG A 141 20.28 11.14 -3.41
CA ARG A 141 19.47 11.95 -2.49
C ARG A 141 18.62 12.96 -3.26
N PRO A 142 17.49 13.45 -2.71
CA PRO A 142 16.76 14.57 -3.31
C PRO A 142 17.72 15.76 -3.53
N VAL A 143 17.83 16.23 -4.77
CA VAL A 143 18.79 17.31 -5.14
C VAL A 143 18.09 18.64 -5.41
N LEU A 144 16.77 18.62 -5.64
CA LEU A 144 16.00 19.81 -6.01
C LEU A 144 14.80 19.97 -5.09
N LEU A 145 14.76 21.09 -4.38
CA LEU A 145 13.62 21.58 -3.63
C LEU A 145 13.12 22.84 -4.35
N SER A 146 11.93 22.79 -4.94
CA SER A 146 11.25 24.00 -5.45
C SER A 146 10.23 24.45 -4.42
N LEU A 147 10.31 25.71 -3.99
CA LEU A 147 9.38 26.33 -3.07
C LEU A 147 8.57 27.37 -3.83
N ASP A 148 7.54 26.91 -4.54
CA ASP A 148 6.65 27.81 -5.27
C ASP A 148 5.55 28.34 -4.35
N GLY A 149 5.68 29.62 -3.99
CA GLY A 149 4.74 30.35 -3.12
C GLY A 149 5.47 31.29 -2.15
N GLY A 150 4.88 32.45 -1.86
CA GLY A 150 5.36 33.42 -0.88
C GLY A 150 4.21 34.05 -0.09
N GLY A 151 4.51 34.94 0.86
CA GLY A 151 3.53 35.55 1.76
C GLY A 151 3.16 34.66 2.95
N ILE A 152 2.00 34.88 3.58
CA ILE A 152 1.65 34.22 4.87
C ILE A 152 1.65 32.68 4.78
N ARG A 153 1.37 32.13 3.59
CA ARG A 153 1.34 30.69 3.33
C ARG A 153 2.73 30.06 3.21
N GLY A 154 3.79 30.87 3.15
CA GLY A 154 5.18 30.41 3.22
C GLY A 154 5.53 29.70 4.53
N ILE A 155 4.73 29.87 5.59
CA ILE A 155 4.89 29.12 6.83
C ILE A 155 4.72 27.60 6.63
N ILE A 156 3.90 27.17 5.66
CA ILE A 156 3.76 25.75 5.32
C ILE A 156 5.05 25.22 4.70
N GLN A 157 5.72 26.01 3.85
CA GLN A 157 7.01 25.65 3.26
C GLN A 157 8.09 25.50 4.34
N LEU A 158 8.12 26.38 5.35
CA LEU A 158 9.03 26.26 6.49
C LEU A 158 8.82 24.97 7.27
N GLY A 159 7.57 24.58 7.53
CA GLY A 159 7.26 23.30 8.17
C GLY A 159 7.73 22.09 7.34
N LEU A 160 7.65 22.20 6.01
CA LEU A 160 8.14 21.17 5.10
C LEU A 160 9.67 21.02 5.17
N ILE A 161 10.40 22.14 5.17
CA ILE A 161 11.87 22.17 5.31
C ILE A 161 12.29 21.56 6.64
N TRP A 162 11.63 21.95 7.75
CA TRP A 162 11.93 21.41 9.07
C TRP A 162 11.72 19.89 9.13
N SER A 163 10.68 19.38 8.47
CA SER A 163 10.42 17.94 8.38
C SER A 163 11.47 17.18 7.56
N LEU A 164 12.16 17.85 6.64
CA LEU A 164 13.27 17.27 5.87
C LEU A 164 14.57 17.24 6.68
N ASP A 165 14.79 18.23 7.55
CA ASP A 165 15.97 18.32 8.43
C ASP A 165 15.98 17.22 9.51
N GLN A 166 14.81 16.81 9.98
CA GLN A 166 14.62 15.79 11.03
C GLN A 166 14.74 14.34 10.53
N ARG A 167 15.09 14.10 9.25
CA ARG A 167 15.20 12.76 8.63
C ARG A 167 16.64 12.32 8.45
#